data_AF-A0A7I8VC28-F1
#
_entry.id   AF-A0A7I8VC28-F1
#
_cell.length_a   1.000
_cell.length_b   1.000
_cell.length_c   1.000
_cell.angle_alpha   90.00
_cell.angle_beta   90.00
_cell.angle_gamma   90.00
#
_symmetry.space_group_name_H-M   'P 1'
#
loop_
_entity.id
_entity.type
_entity.pdbx_description
1 polymer ?
#
loop_
_entity_poly.entity_id
_entity_poly.type
_entity_poly.pdbx_seq_one_letter_code
_entity_poly.pdbx_strand_id
1 'polypeptide(L)'
;MAKADPKLLIYPMDSHGQLCGAGGTKNDPYLFFFDLGECTKFTTQLSKTGCPTRQICIAKCPNSTWNWHIQEILERNKTDKEIISIRKKNLICKYDIDFSMHKYRKKSLSQLVEDEECAPYYVPSRPIVSRCVPKLKKAPSTERVFERLKNVREVDVDKITWGDIKSAS
;
A
#
# COMPACT_ATOMS: atom_id res chain seq x y z
N MET A 1 -8.88 -20.84 -32.36
CA MET A 1 -8.19 -21.04 -31.08
C MET A 1 -7.35 -19.82 -30.79
N ALA A 2 -7.64 -19.07 -29.73
CA ALA A 2 -6.81 -17.93 -29.35
C ALA A 2 -5.48 -18.46 -28.80
N LYS A 3 -4.35 -18.07 -29.40
CA LYS A 3 -3.01 -18.37 -28.84
C LYS A 3 -2.89 -17.61 -27.51
N ALA A 4 -2.68 -18.34 -26.41
CA ALA A 4 -2.36 -17.70 -25.13
C ALA A 4 -1.00 -17.00 -25.27
N ASP A 5 -0.96 -15.68 -25.07
CA ASP A 5 0.29 -14.92 -25.07
C ASP A 5 1.05 -15.22 -23.75
N PRO A 6 2.24 -15.86 -23.80
CA PRO A 6 3.02 -16.18 -22.61
C PRO A 6 3.37 -14.94 -21.77
N LYS A 7 3.37 -13.74 -22.37
CA LYS A 7 3.62 -12.49 -21.65
C LYS A 7 2.62 -12.23 -20.52
N LEU A 8 1.37 -12.71 -20.67
CA LEU A 8 0.33 -12.59 -19.64
C LEU A 8 0.64 -13.41 -18.38
N LEU A 9 1.52 -14.40 -18.46
CA LEU A 9 1.96 -15.20 -17.31
C LEU A 9 3.10 -14.51 -16.54
N ILE A 10 3.91 -13.72 -17.24
CA ILE A 10 5.17 -13.16 -16.71
C ILE A 10 4.95 -11.73 -16.21
N TYR A 11 4.27 -10.91 -17.02
CA TYR A 11 4.11 -9.50 -16.75
C TYR A 11 2.82 -9.25 -15.97
N PRO A 12 2.89 -8.53 -14.84
CA PRO A 12 1.69 -8.08 -14.18
C PRO A 12 0.96 -7.04 -15.03
N MET A 13 -0.36 -7.00 -14.86
CA MET A 13 -1.26 -6.07 -15.54
C MET A 13 -1.79 -5.05 -14.55
N ASP A 14 -1.83 -3.78 -14.96
CA ASP A 14 -2.42 -2.70 -14.18
C ASP A 14 -3.95 -2.66 -14.32
N SER A 15 -4.61 -1.74 -13.62
CA SER A 15 -6.07 -1.59 -13.70
C SER A 15 -6.60 -1.03 -15.03
N HIS A 16 -5.73 -0.56 -15.93
CA HIS A 16 -6.11 -0.14 -17.28
C HIS A 16 -5.88 -1.24 -18.33
N GLY A 17 -5.45 -2.43 -17.90
CA GLY A 17 -5.17 -3.54 -18.81
C GLY A 17 -3.77 -3.48 -19.45
N GLN A 18 -2.88 -2.61 -18.97
CA GLN A 18 -1.53 -2.45 -19.49
C GLN A 18 -0.56 -3.40 -18.77
N LEU A 19 0.34 -4.03 -19.53
CA LEU A 19 1.37 -4.90 -18.98
C LEU A 19 2.57 -4.08 -18.49
N CYS A 20 2.88 -4.12 -17.20
CA CYS A 20 4.04 -3.39 -16.67
C CYS A 20 5.34 -3.92 -17.28
N GLY A 21 6.19 -3.03 -17.79
CA GLY A 21 7.47 -3.41 -18.41
C GLY A 21 7.34 -3.86 -19.88
N ALA A 22 6.17 -3.71 -20.50
CA ALA A 22 5.95 -3.98 -21.92
C ALA A 22 5.20 -2.82 -22.59
N GLY A 23 5.33 -2.70 -23.92
CA GLY A 23 4.60 -1.69 -24.69
C GLY A 23 4.81 -0.25 -24.17
N GLY A 24 3.72 0.47 -23.93
CA GLY A 24 3.73 1.85 -23.44
C GLY A 24 4.26 2.04 -22.00
N THR A 25 4.27 0.98 -21.20
CA THR A 25 4.74 0.95 -19.80
C THR A 25 6.13 0.31 -19.68
N LYS A 26 6.93 0.31 -20.76
CA LYS A 26 8.29 -0.27 -20.80
C LYS A 26 9.24 0.31 -19.73
N ASN A 27 9.08 1.59 -19.41
CA ASN A 27 9.89 2.27 -18.40
C ASN A 27 9.34 2.10 -16.96
N ASP A 28 8.16 1.48 -16.83
CA ASP A 28 7.45 1.26 -15.59
C ASP A 28 7.25 -0.25 -15.37
N PRO A 29 8.31 -1.00 -15.02
CA PRO A 29 8.26 -2.46 -15.01
C PRO A 29 7.58 -3.05 -13.77
N TYR A 30 7.26 -2.24 -12.76
CA TYR A 30 6.77 -2.75 -11.47
C TYR A 30 5.31 -2.40 -11.24
N LEU A 31 4.51 -3.40 -10.89
CA LEU A 31 3.13 -3.21 -10.48
C LEU A 31 3.06 -2.78 -9.00
N PHE A 32 2.36 -1.69 -8.76
CA PHE A 32 2.08 -1.14 -7.44
C PHE A 32 0.58 -1.19 -7.14
N PHE A 33 0.24 -1.55 -5.90
CA PHE A 33 -1.13 -1.63 -5.39
C PHE A 33 -1.41 -0.42 -4.52
N PHE A 34 -2.51 0.27 -4.74
CA PHE A 34 -2.91 1.41 -3.91
C PHE A 34 -3.15 0.97 -2.46
N ASP A 35 -3.76 -0.20 -2.27
CA ASP A 35 -3.88 -0.87 -0.98
C ASP A 35 -3.66 -2.38 -1.12
N LEU A 36 -2.47 -2.85 -0.73
CA LEU A 36 -2.14 -4.28 -0.76
C LEU A 36 -2.91 -5.08 0.31
N GLY A 37 -3.39 -4.44 1.38
CA GLY A 37 -4.18 -5.06 2.44
C GLY A 37 -5.57 -5.48 1.97
N GLU A 38 -6.17 -4.77 1.02
CA GLU A 38 -7.43 -5.18 0.39
C GLU A 38 -7.32 -6.54 -0.30
N CYS A 39 -6.12 -6.93 -0.73
CA CYS A 39 -5.89 -8.23 -1.34
C CYS A 39 -6.02 -9.39 -0.35
N THR A 40 -5.71 -9.20 0.95
CA THR A 40 -5.79 -10.30 1.93
C THR A 40 -7.23 -10.58 2.34
N LYS A 41 -8.07 -9.54 2.43
CA LYS A 41 -9.53 -9.66 2.62
C LYS A 41 -10.19 -10.48 1.52
N PHE A 42 -9.61 -10.46 0.32
CA PHE A 42 -10.11 -11.14 -0.86
C PHE A 42 -9.63 -12.60 -0.98
N THR A 43 -8.48 -12.97 -0.40
CA THR A 43 -7.96 -14.36 -0.49
C THR A 43 -8.83 -15.41 0.21
N THR A 44 -9.75 -15.02 1.08
CA THR A 44 -10.63 -15.93 1.82
C THR A 44 -11.92 -16.28 1.08
N GLN A 45 -12.22 -15.61 -0.06
CA GLN A 45 -13.44 -15.85 -0.84
C GLN A 45 -13.09 -16.10 -2.31
N LEU A 46 -13.66 -17.18 -2.84
CA LEU A 46 -13.49 -17.70 -4.21
C LEU A 46 -13.92 -16.69 -5.29
N SER A 47 -13.14 -15.64 -5.54
CA SER A 47 -13.46 -14.68 -6.59
C SER A 47 -12.45 -14.75 -7.74
N LYS A 48 -12.99 -14.97 -8.95
CA LYS A 48 -12.28 -15.11 -10.24
C LYS A 48 -11.65 -13.81 -10.74
N THR A 49 -11.82 -12.72 -9.99
CA THR A 49 -11.33 -11.38 -10.28
C THR A 49 -10.08 -11.12 -9.44
N GLY A 50 -9.13 -10.30 -9.88
CA GLY A 50 -7.92 -10.00 -9.09
C GLY A 50 -8.21 -9.23 -7.79
N CYS A 51 -7.15 -8.79 -7.12
CA CYS A 51 -7.25 -7.93 -5.93
C CYS A 51 -8.10 -6.67 -6.22
N PRO A 52 -9.11 -6.34 -5.39
CA PRO A 52 -10.06 -5.25 -5.64
C PRO A 52 -9.50 -3.88 -5.24
N THR A 53 -8.24 -3.63 -5.60
CA THR A 53 -7.58 -2.34 -5.40
C THR A 53 -7.04 -1.83 -6.71
N ARG A 54 -6.95 -0.51 -6.83
CA ARG A 54 -6.34 0.12 -7.99
C ARG A 54 -4.87 -0.26 -8.07
N GLN A 55 -4.43 -0.61 -9.27
CA GLN A 55 -3.08 -1.05 -9.58
C GLN A 55 -2.53 -0.21 -10.72
N ILE A 56 -1.28 0.22 -10.59
CA ILE A 56 -0.56 1.00 -11.62
C ILE A 56 0.85 0.45 -11.81
N CYS A 57 1.39 0.59 -13.00
CA CYS A 57 2.81 0.38 -13.28
C CYS A 57 3.63 1.61 -12.89
N ILE A 58 4.75 1.40 -12.18
CA ILE A 58 5.71 2.42 -11.77
C ILE A 58 7.16 2.03 -12.10
N ALA A 59 8.00 3.05 -12.32
CA ALA A 59 9.42 2.89 -12.62
C ALA A 59 10.23 2.26 -11.48
N LYS A 60 9.90 2.57 -10.22
CA LYS A 60 10.63 2.10 -9.04
C LYS A 60 9.70 1.87 -7.86
N CYS A 61 9.87 0.75 -7.17
CA CYS A 61 9.16 0.52 -5.92
C CYS A 61 9.55 1.56 -4.85
N PRO A 62 8.62 2.00 -3.99
CA PRO A 62 8.90 2.98 -2.95
C PRO A 62 9.99 2.52 -1.99
N ASN A 63 10.87 3.43 -1.57
CA ASN A 63 11.95 3.14 -0.62
C ASN A 63 11.76 3.82 0.75
N SER A 64 10.75 4.66 0.88
CA SER A 64 10.36 5.39 2.10
C SER A 64 8.91 5.11 2.44
N THR A 65 8.47 5.60 3.61
CA THR A 65 7.07 5.59 4.00
C THR A 65 6.45 6.95 3.70
N TRP A 66 5.20 6.93 3.23
CA TRP A 66 4.39 8.12 3.08
C TRP A 66 2.94 7.79 3.39
N ASN A 67 2.21 8.77 3.93
CA ASN A 67 0.80 8.64 4.28
C ASN A 67 0.12 9.99 4.09
N TRP A 68 -1.05 9.99 3.46
CA TRP A 68 -1.75 11.21 3.10
C TRP A 68 -2.16 12.08 4.29
N HIS A 69 -2.56 11.49 5.42
CA HIS A 69 -2.94 12.25 6.62
C HIS A 69 -1.75 13.03 7.20
N ILE A 70 -0.57 12.40 7.25
CA ILE A 70 0.66 13.06 7.70
C ILE A 70 1.01 14.18 6.72
N GLN A 71 0.93 13.90 5.42
CA GLN A 71 1.25 14.88 4.39
C GLN A 71 0.32 16.11 4.45
N GLU A 72 -0.96 15.92 4.72
CA GLU A 72 -1.94 17.00 4.85
C GLU A 72 -1.59 17.96 5.99
N ILE A 73 -1.12 17.44 7.13
CA ILE A 73 -0.62 18.26 8.25
C ILE A 73 0.61 19.05 7.83
N LEU A 74 1.54 18.42 7.09
CA LEU A 74 2.77 19.06 6.62
C LEU A 74 2.53 20.15 5.57
N GLU A 75 1.42 20.10 4.85
CA GLU A 75 1.06 21.07 3.80
C GLU A 75 0.42 22.36 4.35
N ARG A 76 -0.07 22.40 5.61
CA ARG A 76 -0.88 23.52 6.14
C ARG A 76 -0.24 24.91 6.04
N ASN A 77 1.07 24.99 6.18
CA ASN A 77 1.83 26.25 6.17
C ASN A 77 2.69 26.41 4.90
N LYS A 78 2.36 25.67 3.84
CA LYS A 78 3.11 25.67 2.58
C LYS A 78 2.43 26.52 1.53
N THR A 79 3.24 27.16 0.70
CA THR A 79 2.74 27.88 -0.48
C THR A 79 2.24 26.89 -1.53
N ASP A 80 1.34 27.32 -2.43
CA ASP A 80 0.86 26.50 -3.55
C ASP A 80 2.01 25.88 -4.36
N LYS A 81 3.10 26.64 -4.59
CA LYS A 81 4.27 26.17 -5.33
C LYS A 81 4.99 25.03 -4.59
N GLU A 82 5.14 25.14 -3.27
CA GLU A 82 5.72 24.09 -2.44
C GLU A 82 4.82 22.86 -2.43
N ILE A 83 3.51 23.02 -2.25
CA ILE A 83 2.54 21.92 -2.25
C ILE A 83 2.61 21.15 -3.58
N ILE A 84 2.58 21.84 -4.72
CA ILE A 84 2.68 21.20 -6.04
C ILE A 84 3.99 20.40 -6.16
N SER A 85 5.11 20.98 -5.72
CA SER A 85 6.42 20.33 -5.77
C SER A 85 6.46 19.07 -4.90
N ILE A 86 5.95 19.16 -3.66
CA ILE A 86 5.86 18.05 -2.72
C ILE A 86 4.96 16.94 -3.30
N ARG A 87 3.78 17.32 -3.83
CA ARG A 87 2.82 16.34 -4.32
C ARG A 87 3.31 15.61 -5.57
N LYS A 88 3.91 16.31 -6.53
CA LYS A 88 4.55 15.70 -7.72
C LYS A 88 5.65 14.69 -7.36
N LYS A 89 6.35 14.92 -6.25
CA LYS A 89 7.47 14.07 -5.82
C LYS A 89 7.00 12.84 -5.03
N ASN A 90 6.01 13.02 -4.16
CA ASN A 90 5.67 12.03 -3.16
C ASN A 90 4.43 11.22 -3.52
N LEU A 91 3.41 11.80 -4.17
CA LEU A 91 2.19 11.04 -4.45
C LEU A 91 2.43 10.04 -5.59
N ILE A 92 1.84 8.86 -5.43
CA ILE A 92 1.73 7.84 -6.46
C ILE A 92 0.28 7.85 -6.93
N CYS A 93 0.05 8.30 -8.16
CA CYS A 93 -1.28 8.54 -8.71
C CYS A 93 -1.51 7.83 -10.04
N LYS A 94 -2.76 7.86 -10.53
CA LYS A 94 -3.10 7.49 -11.91
C LYS A 94 -2.31 8.33 -12.91
N TYR A 95 -2.16 7.81 -14.13
CA TYR A 95 -1.37 8.40 -15.20
C TYR A 95 -1.85 9.79 -15.68
N ASP A 96 -3.13 10.12 -15.46
CA ASP A 96 -3.78 11.35 -15.93
C ASP A 96 -3.82 12.48 -14.88
N ILE A 97 -3.10 12.31 -13.76
CA ILE A 97 -3.05 13.30 -12.69
C ILE A 97 -1.86 14.23 -12.88
N ASP A 98 -2.15 15.50 -13.19
CA ASP A 98 -1.15 16.58 -13.25
C ASP A 98 -1.51 17.72 -12.28
N PHE A 99 -0.71 17.88 -11.22
CA PHE A 99 -0.87 18.93 -10.22
C PHE A 99 -0.65 20.36 -10.74
N SER A 100 -0.21 20.52 -12.00
CA SER A 100 -0.17 21.82 -12.68
C SER A 100 -1.57 22.26 -13.14
N MET A 101 -2.47 21.30 -13.37
CA MET A 101 -3.84 21.59 -13.78
C MET A 101 -4.67 22.08 -12.60
N HIS A 102 -5.47 23.11 -12.85
CA HIS A 102 -6.35 23.73 -11.85
C HIS A 102 -7.30 22.72 -11.18
N LYS A 103 -7.76 21.70 -11.92
CA LYS A 103 -8.62 20.61 -11.42
C LYS A 103 -7.97 19.87 -10.23
N TYR A 104 -6.73 19.40 -10.39
CA TYR A 104 -6.05 18.60 -9.38
C TYR A 104 -5.38 19.45 -8.30
N ARG A 105 -4.94 20.66 -8.65
CA ARG A 105 -4.35 21.60 -7.69
C ARG A 105 -5.31 21.99 -6.56
N LYS A 106 -6.62 22.11 -6.87
CA LYS A 106 -7.64 22.49 -5.89
C LYS A 106 -8.18 21.34 -5.05
N LYS A 107 -7.89 20.09 -5.41
CA LYS A 107 -8.33 18.93 -4.62
C LYS A 107 -7.51 18.83 -3.33
N SER A 108 -8.19 18.51 -2.23
CA SER A 108 -7.52 18.08 -1.00
C SER A 108 -6.85 16.72 -1.19
N LEU A 109 -5.96 16.34 -0.28
CA LEU A 109 -5.37 15.00 -0.30
C LEU A 109 -6.42 13.91 -0.04
N SER A 110 -7.39 14.15 0.86
CA SER A 110 -8.47 13.18 1.09
C SER A 110 -9.32 12.97 -0.17
N GLN A 111 -9.66 14.02 -0.91
CA GLN A 111 -10.40 13.90 -2.18
C GLN A 111 -9.63 13.07 -3.22
N LEU A 112 -8.31 13.31 -3.36
CA LEU A 112 -7.47 12.53 -4.29
C LEU A 112 -7.43 11.03 -3.91
N VAL A 113 -7.49 10.71 -2.63
CA VAL A 113 -7.45 9.34 -2.12
C VAL A 113 -8.82 8.67 -2.22
N GLU A 114 -9.89 9.35 -1.81
CA GLU A 114 -11.28 8.87 -1.84
C GLU A 114 -11.77 8.63 -3.28
N ASP A 115 -11.37 9.49 -4.24
CA ASP A 115 -11.64 9.30 -5.67
C ASP A 115 -10.76 8.20 -6.32
N GLU A 116 -9.97 7.50 -5.50
CA GLU A 116 -8.92 6.55 -5.89
C GLU A 116 -7.95 7.13 -6.93
N GLU A 117 -7.79 8.46 -7.04
CA GLU A 117 -6.89 9.11 -7.99
C GLU A 117 -5.42 8.92 -7.59
N CYS A 118 -5.16 8.86 -6.29
CA CYS A 118 -3.84 8.63 -5.71
C CYS A 118 -3.87 7.60 -4.58
N ALA A 119 -2.75 6.92 -4.39
CA ALA A 119 -2.60 5.94 -3.32
C ALA A 119 -2.68 6.62 -1.94
N PRO A 120 -3.39 6.03 -0.96
CA PRO A 120 -3.50 6.59 0.39
C PRO A 120 -2.15 6.60 1.13
N TYR A 121 -1.32 5.60 0.89
CA TYR A 121 -0.02 5.46 1.52
C TYR A 121 0.89 4.57 0.68
N TYR A 122 2.17 4.57 1.04
CA TYR A 122 3.09 3.52 0.63
C TYR A 122 4.14 3.30 1.70
N VAL A 123 4.71 2.10 1.69
CA VAL A 123 5.78 1.69 2.60
C VAL A 123 7.00 1.23 1.81
N PRO A 124 8.20 1.24 2.41
CA PRO A 124 9.39 0.72 1.77
C PRO A 124 9.14 -0.69 1.23
N SER A 125 9.34 -0.88 -0.06
CA SER A 125 8.99 -2.08 -0.79
C SER A 125 10.17 -2.54 -1.65
N ARG A 126 10.13 -3.79 -2.11
CA ARG A 126 11.09 -4.35 -3.06
C ARG A 126 10.36 -5.06 -4.19
N PRO A 127 10.93 -5.08 -5.40
CA PRO A 127 10.34 -5.82 -6.50
C PRO A 127 10.45 -7.33 -6.25
N ILE A 128 9.33 -8.05 -6.37
CA ILE A 128 9.24 -9.52 -6.37
C ILE A 128 8.35 -9.90 -7.54
N VAL A 129 8.90 -10.60 -8.54
CA VAL A 129 8.16 -10.97 -9.77
C VAL A 129 7.42 -9.76 -10.36
N SER A 130 8.16 -8.67 -10.59
CA SER A 130 7.66 -7.39 -11.10
C SER A 130 6.53 -6.73 -10.29
N ARG A 131 6.34 -7.10 -9.02
CA ARG A 131 5.36 -6.48 -8.11
C ARG A 131 6.07 -5.83 -6.93
N CYS A 132 5.62 -4.66 -6.50
CA CYS A 132 6.13 -4.02 -5.30
C CYS A 132 5.55 -4.67 -4.05
N VAL A 133 6.39 -5.36 -3.30
CA VAL A 133 6.01 -6.03 -2.05
C VAL A 133 6.68 -5.34 -0.87
N PRO A 134 5.94 -4.99 0.20
CA PRO A 134 6.48 -4.38 1.41
C PRO A 134 7.69 -5.13 1.96
N LYS A 135 8.71 -4.37 2.37
CA LYS A 135 9.85 -4.92 3.12
C LYS A 135 9.36 -5.29 4.52
N LEU A 136 9.12 -6.58 4.75
CA LEU A 136 8.89 -7.08 6.10
C LEU A 136 10.22 -6.94 6.87
N LYS A 137 10.25 -6.07 7.88
CA LYS A 137 11.26 -6.20 8.93
C LYS A 137 10.99 -7.53 9.61
N LYS A 138 12.02 -8.37 9.81
CA LYS A 138 11.88 -9.62 10.56
C LYS A 138 11.09 -9.30 11.84
N ALA A 139 9.88 -9.85 11.97
CA ALA A 139 9.25 -9.89 13.27
C ALA A 139 10.27 -10.57 14.23
N PRO A 140 10.44 -10.08 15.47
CA PRO A 140 11.13 -10.88 16.46
C PRO A 140 10.45 -12.25 16.46
N SER A 141 11.25 -13.29 16.22
CA SER A 141 10.78 -14.66 16.01
C SER A 141 9.67 -15.00 17.00
N THR A 142 8.49 -15.30 16.48
CA THR A 142 7.30 -15.73 17.24
C THR A 142 7.59 -16.93 18.15
N GLU A 143 8.70 -17.64 17.93
CA GLU A 143 9.30 -18.61 18.86
C GLU A 143 9.30 -18.16 20.33
N ARG A 144 9.64 -16.91 20.64
CA ARG A 144 9.79 -16.49 22.05
C ARG A 144 8.47 -16.22 22.76
N VAL A 145 7.42 -15.87 22.02
CA VAL A 145 6.10 -15.60 22.60
C VAL A 145 5.40 -16.91 22.91
N PHE A 146 5.45 -17.88 22.00
CA PHE A 146 4.87 -19.20 22.23
C PHE A 146 5.61 -19.99 23.34
N GLU A 147 6.93 -19.91 23.44
CA GLU A 147 7.68 -20.53 24.56
C GLU A 147 7.32 -19.94 25.94
N ARG A 148 7.01 -18.63 26.01
CA ARG A 148 6.53 -18.00 27.24
C ARG A 148 5.10 -18.43 27.58
N LEU A 149 4.25 -18.64 26.58
CA LEU A 149 2.87 -19.07 26.77
C LEU A 149 2.73 -20.57 27.10
N LYS A 150 3.68 -21.42 26.69
CA LYS A 150 3.70 -22.85 27.09
C LYS A 150 3.79 -23.07 28.60
N ASN A 151 4.34 -22.10 29.33
CA ASN A 151 4.48 -22.17 30.78
C ASN A 151 3.37 -21.45 31.55
N VAL A 152 2.44 -20.78 30.86
CA VAL A 152 1.24 -20.22 31.49
C VAL A 152 0.22 -21.34 31.62
N ARG A 153 0.25 -22.03 32.75
CA ARG A 153 -0.85 -22.91 33.15
C ARG A 153 -1.98 -22.01 33.63
N GLU A 154 -3.14 -22.16 32.99
CA GLU A 154 -4.47 -21.61 33.32
C GLU A 154 -4.48 -20.35 34.21
N VAL A 155 -4.92 -19.24 33.63
CA VAL A 155 -5.32 -18.07 34.39
C VAL A 155 -6.64 -18.39 35.08
N ASP A 156 -6.58 -18.61 36.39
CA ASP A 156 -7.75 -18.75 37.26
C ASP A 156 -8.38 -17.34 37.45
N VAL A 157 -9.36 -17.04 36.61
CA VAL A 157 -10.00 -15.71 36.52
C VAL A 157 -10.68 -15.33 37.85
N ASP A 158 -11.08 -16.33 38.65
CA ASP A 158 -11.73 -16.11 39.94
C ASP A 158 -10.76 -15.65 41.03
N LYS A 159 -9.45 -15.71 40.78
CA LYS A 159 -8.39 -15.24 41.70
C LYS A 159 -7.82 -13.87 41.33
N ILE A 160 -8.26 -13.25 40.25
CA ILE A 160 -7.78 -11.92 39.86
C ILE A 160 -8.46 -10.88 40.74
N THR A 161 -7.69 -10.14 41.54
CA THR A 161 -8.22 -9.05 42.34
C THR A 161 -8.08 -7.71 41.62
N TRP A 162 -8.93 -6.75 41.98
CA TRP A 162 -8.82 -5.38 41.47
C TRP A 162 -7.49 -4.69 41.82
N GLY A 163 -6.74 -5.18 42.81
CA GLY A 163 -5.39 -4.72 43.12
C GLY A 163 -4.39 -5.11 42.04
N ASP A 164 -4.53 -6.30 41.47
CA ASP A 164 -3.67 -6.81 40.40
C ASP A 164 -3.85 -5.99 39.11
N ILE A 165 -5.08 -5.59 38.80
CA ILE A 165 -5.42 -4.76 37.63
C ILE A 165 -4.83 -3.34 37.73
N LYS A 166 -4.84 -2.73 38.92
CA LYS A 166 -4.28 -1.38 39.14
C LYS A 166 -2.76 -1.32 39.01
N SER A 167 -2.06 -2.43 39.23
CA SER A 167 -0.60 -2.50 39.12
C SER A 167 -0.08 -2.56 37.67
N ALA A 168 -0.98 -2.83 36.72
CA ALA A 168 -0.67 -2.96 35.30
C ALA A 168 -1.06 -1.73 34.45
N SER A 169 -1.54 -0.66 35.09
CA SER A 169 -1.87 0.64 34.47
C SER A 169 -0.78 1.68 34.70
#